data_AF-A0A0U2YPJ1-F1
#
_entry.id   AF-A0A0U2YPJ1-F1
#
_cell.length_a   1.000
_cell.length_b   1.000
_cell.length_c   1.000
_cell.angle_alpha   90.00
_cell.angle_beta   90.00
_cell.angle_gamma   90.00
#
_symmetry.space_group_name_H-M   'P 1'
#
loop_
_entity.id
_entity.type
_entity.pdbx_description
1 polymer ?
#
loop_
_entity_poly.entity_id
_entity_poly.type
_entity_poly.pdbx_seq_one_letter_code
_entity_poly.pdbx_strand_id
1 'polypeptide(L)'
;YRQGSYALSDGNRRVTFTSATALATNTDHTVTVSTEVTDLVGFPVDNPGSATFRTGTAGDVTRPTVTAVDPANNATGVGTDASVQISFSEPVSSVTVTPSGFRVLHEATGQLLEGTVAVAADFRSATFRPAGGFDPSTRYQVQANSEITDLAGQTLSFFVASFTTAAGTDSERPSVVAVSPD
;
A
#
# COMPACT_ATOMS: atom_id res chain seq x y z
N TYR A 1 13.44 -17.17 25.12
CA TYR A 1 12.56 -17.03 23.95
C TYR A 1 11.30 -16.29 24.37
N ARG A 2 10.88 -15.27 23.61
CA ARG A 2 9.60 -14.57 23.85
C ARG A 2 8.45 -15.47 23.39
N GLN A 3 7.32 -15.45 24.11
CA GLN A 3 6.10 -16.10 23.66
C GLN A 3 5.39 -15.22 22.62
N GLY A 4 4.75 -15.86 21.65
CA GLY A 4 4.05 -15.19 20.57
C GLY A 4 3.43 -16.20 19.61
N SER A 5 2.93 -15.71 18.49
CA SER A 5 2.40 -16.52 17.39
C SER A 5 3.22 -16.30 16.12
N TYR A 6 3.17 -17.28 15.23
CA TYR A 6 3.76 -17.21 13.90
C TYR A 6 2.65 -17.32 12.84
N ALA A 7 2.80 -16.58 11.74
CA ALA A 7 1.95 -16.68 10.57
C ALA A 7 2.80 -16.78 9.30
N LEU A 8 2.40 -17.66 8.38
CA LEU A 8 2.98 -17.76 7.04
C LEU A 8 2.13 -17.00 6.03
N SER A 9 2.79 -16.31 5.10
CA SER A 9 2.16 -15.57 4.00
C SER A 9 3.04 -15.62 2.74
N ASP A 10 2.57 -15.03 1.64
CA ASP A 10 3.28 -14.98 0.36
C ASP A 10 3.70 -16.38 -0.15
N GLY A 11 2.74 -17.32 -0.17
CA GLY A 11 3.03 -18.70 -0.57
C GLY A 11 4.08 -19.38 0.32
N ASN A 12 4.02 -19.15 1.63
CA ASN A 12 4.96 -19.62 2.66
C ASN A 12 6.39 -19.06 2.55
N ARG A 13 6.58 -17.93 1.86
CA ARG A 13 7.89 -17.26 1.74
C ARG A 13 8.11 -16.15 2.76
N ARG A 14 7.07 -15.79 3.53
CA ARG A 14 7.16 -14.80 4.59
C ARG A 14 6.65 -15.37 5.91
N VAL A 15 7.47 -15.27 6.95
CA VAL A 15 7.11 -15.58 8.35
C VAL A 15 6.92 -14.27 9.11
N THR A 16 5.76 -14.10 9.74
CA THR A 16 5.49 -13.00 10.67
C THR A 16 5.44 -13.55 12.08
N PHE A 17 6.22 -12.97 13.00
CA PHE A 17 6.11 -13.24 14.43
C PHE A 17 5.38 -12.09 15.13
N THR A 18 4.35 -12.41 15.90
CA THR A 18 3.64 -11.45 16.74
C THR A 18 3.91 -11.78 18.21
N SER A 19 4.58 -10.88 18.92
CA SER A 19 4.83 -11.04 20.35
C SER A 19 3.51 -11.04 21.13
N ALA A 20 3.33 -11.98 22.07
CA ALA A 20 2.12 -12.05 22.90
C ALA A 20 2.04 -10.91 23.94
N THR A 21 3.17 -10.23 24.18
CA THR A 21 3.29 -9.12 25.13
C THR A 21 4.06 -7.97 24.49
N ALA A 22 3.78 -6.75 24.94
CA ALA A 22 4.52 -5.57 24.49
C ALA A 22 6.03 -5.75 24.73
N LEU A 23 6.83 -5.32 23.75
CA LEU A 23 8.28 -5.31 23.89
C LEU A 23 8.69 -4.25 24.93
N ALA A 24 9.72 -4.55 25.72
CA ALA A 24 10.30 -3.56 26.64
C ALA A 24 10.76 -2.33 25.87
N THR A 25 10.46 -1.14 26.38
CA THR A 25 10.80 0.16 25.76
C THR A 25 12.30 0.47 25.92
N ASN A 26 12.83 1.30 25.03
CA ASN A 26 14.22 1.74 25.00
C ASN A 26 15.23 0.57 25.16
N THR A 27 14.91 -0.57 24.56
CA THR A 27 15.65 -1.83 24.73
C THR A 27 16.01 -2.40 23.37
N ASP A 28 17.23 -2.92 23.24
CA ASP A 28 17.65 -3.65 22.04
C ASP A 28 17.02 -5.06 22.06
N HIS A 29 16.28 -5.38 21.00
CA HIS A 29 15.73 -6.71 20.75
C HIS A 29 16.42 -7.31 19.54
N THR A 30 16.75 -8.60 19.62
CA THR A 30 17.36 -9.34 18.51
C THR A 30 16.42 -10.45 18.06
N VAL A 31 16.10 -10.45 16.77
CA VAL A 31 15.39 -11.54 16.09
C VAL A 31 16.46 -12.45 15.50
N THR A 32 16.37 -13.74 15.76
CA THR A 32 17.31 -14.75 15.23
C THR A 32 16.50 -15.83 14.51
N VAL A 33 16.90 -16.15 13.29
CA VAL A 33 16.41 -17.31 12.54
C VAL A 33 17.34 -18.47 12.89
N SER A 34 16.78 -19.59 13.37
CA SER A 34 17.53 -20.81 13.64
C SER A 34 17.49 -21.77 12.45
N THR A 35 18.39 -22.75 12.45
CA THR A 35 18.39 -23.87 11.50
C THR A 35 17.21 -24.83 11.71
N GLU A 36 16.34 -24.61 12.70
CA GLU A 36 15.13 -25.41 12.90
C GLU A 36 14.02 -25.04 11.91
N VAL A 37 14.16 -23.90 11.21
CA VAL A 37 13.32 -23.57 10.06
C VAL A 37 13.74 -24.46 8.90
N THR A 38 12.83 -25.31 8.43
CA THR A 38 13.08 -26.23 7.31
C THR A 38 12.18 -25.95 6.11
N ASP A 39 12.59 -26.43 4.93
CA ASP A 39 11.74 -26.47 3.74
C ASP A 39 10.69 -27.61 3.79
N LEU A 40 9.94 -27.78 2.70
CA LEU A 40 8.89 -28.81 2.58
C LEU A 40 9.40 -30.25 2.59
N VAL A 41 10.69 -30.46 2.34
CA VAL A 41 11.35 -31.78 2.31
C VAL A 41 12.15 -32.02 3.61
N GLY A 42 12.22 -31.02 4.49
CA GLY A 42 12.88 -31.09 5.79
C GLY A 42 14.32 -30.60 5.82
N PHE A 43 14.80 -29.94 4.75
CA PHE A 43 16.15 -29.36 4.75
C PHE A 43 16.17 -28.05 5.55
N PRO A 44 17.12 -27.86 6.48
CA PRO A 44 17.21 -26.65 7.30
C PRO A 44 17.61 -25.44 6.45
N VAL A 45 17.32 -24.23 6.95
CA VAL A 45 17.83 -23.00 6.34
C VAL A 45 19.36 -22.96 6.40
N ASP A 46 20.00 -22.78 5.24
CA ASP A 46 21.47 -22.82 5.11
C ASP A 46 22.16 -21.56 5.66
N ASN A 47 21.44 -20.44 5.77
CA ASN A 47 21.97 -19.14 6.18
C ASN A 47 21.14 -18.51 7.31
N PRO A 48 21.08 -19.12 8.52
CA PRO A 48 20.41 -18.50 9.66
C PRO A 48 21.01 -17.11 9.92
N GLY A 49 20.14 -16.11 10.01
CA GLY A 49 20.52 -14.71 10.20
C GLY A 49 19.95 -14.13 11.49
N SER A 50 20.47 -12.97 11.89
CA SER A 50 19.89 -12.19 12.97
C SER A 50 19.79 -10.71 12.59
N ALA A 51 18.82 -10.04 13.20
CA ALA A 51 18.64 -8.59 13.08
C ALA A 51 18.35 -8.01 14.47
N THR A 52 19.01 -6.92 14.79
CA THR A 52 18.81 -6.19 16.06
C THR A 52 18.14 -4.85 15.77
N PHE A 53 17.14 -4.52 16.58
CA PHE A 53 16.48 -3.22 16.56
C PHE A 53 16.27 -2.73 17.99
N ARG A 54 16.19 -1.41 18.16
CA ARG A 54 15.90 -0.79 19.45
C ARG A 54 14.47 -0.26 19.47
N THR A 55 13.71 -0.58 20.51
CA THR A 55 12.37 -0.03 20.71
C THR A 55 12.41 1.43 21.16
N GLY A 56 11.34 2.18 20.87
CA GLY A 56 11.17 3.56 21.35
C GLY A 56 11.04 3.66 22.86
N THR A 57 11.06 4.89 23.38
CA THR A 57 11.01 5.18 24.83
C THR A 57 9.64 4.93 25.48
N ALA A 58 8.58 4.88 24.68
CA ALA A 58 7.21 4.62 25.11
C ALA A 58 6.50 3.71 24.09
N GLY A 59 5.39 3.10 24.51
CA GLY A 59 4.50 2.41 23.58
C GLY A 59 3.84 3.40 22.63
N ASP A 60 3.69 3.01 21.37
CA ASP A 60 2.96 3.80 20.40
C ASP A 60 1.47 3.47 20.48
N VAL A 61 0.65 4.53 20.57
CA VAL A 61 -0.80 4.47 20.63
C VAL A 61 -1.44 5.42 19.61
N THR A 62 -0.63 6.13 18.83
CA THR A 62 -1.11 7.06 17.82
C THR A 62 -1.61 6.25 16.64
N ARG A 63 -2.73 6.66 16.04
CA ARG A 63 -3.23 5.98 14.84
C ARG A 63 -2.62 6.65 13.61
N PRO A 64 -2.16 5.88 12.61
CA PRO A 64 -1.68 6.49 11.38
C PRO A 64 -2.83 7.20 10.65
N THR A 65 -2.47 8.26 9.95
CA THR A 65 -3.35 9.06 9.09
C THR A 65 -2.71 9.26 7.73
N VAL A 66 -3.53 9.49 6.70
CA VAL A 66 -3.04 9.96 5.40
C VAL A 66 -2.85 11.47 5.46
N THR A 67 -1.64 11.94 5.17
CA THR A 67 -1.24 13.35 5.21
C THR A 67 -1.26 14.02 3.85
N ALA A 68 -1.10 13.24 2.77
CA ALA A 68 -1.18 13.71 1.40
C ALA A 68 -1.63 12.59 0.45
N VAL A 69 -2.25 12.97 -0.66
CA VAL A 69 -2.61 12.10 -1.77
C VAL A 69 -2.22 12.76 -3.09
N ASP A 70 -1.73 11.96 -4.02
CA ASP A 70 -1.52 12.32 -5.41
C ASP A 70 -2.20 11.27 -6.31
N PRO A 71 -3.06 11.62 -7.27
CA PRO A 71 -3.54 12.96 -7.57
C PRO A 71 -4.21 13.64 -6.37
N ALA A 72 -4.04 14.96 -6.26
CA ALA A 72 -4.64 15.75 -5.19
C ALA A 72 -6.18 15.60 -5.18
N ASN A 73 -6.79 15.75 -3.99
CA ASN A 73 -8.24 15.61 -3.87
C ASN A 73 -8.98 16.64 -4.76
N ASN A 74 -9.92 16.15 -5.55
CA ASN A 74 -10.66 16.83 -6.61
C ASN A 74 -9.81 17.31 -7.79
N ALA A 75 -8.61 16.77 -8.01
CA ALA A 75 -7.83 17.03 -9.21
C ALA A 75 -8.61 16.62 -10.47
N THR A 76 -8.46 17.39 -11.54
CA THR A 76 -9.05 17.11 -12.86
C THR A 76 -7.94 17.04 -13.91
N GLY A 77 -8.24 16.43 -15.07
CA GLY A 77 -7.25 16.31 -16.14
C GLY A 77 -6.10 15.35 -15.83
N VAL A 78 -6.30 14.41 -14.90
CA VAL A 78 -5.29 13.41 -14.55
C VAL A 78 -5.07 12.45 -15.72
N GLY A 79 -3.82 12.14 -16.04
CA GLY A 79 -3.48 11.17 -17.09
C GLY A 79 -4.11 9.80 -16.82
N THR A 80 -4.56 9.12 -17.88
CA THR A 80 -5.17 7.78 -17.76
C THR A 80 -4.15 6.68 -17.43
N ASP A 81 -2.86 6.98 -17.54
CA ASP A 81 -1.72 6.12 -17.18
C ASP A 81 -1.12 6.44 -15.80
N ALA A 82 -1.73 7.38 -15.06
CA ALA A 82 -1.25 7.80 -13.75
C ALA A 82 -1.27 6.66 -12.72
N SER A 83 -0.46 6.82 -11.68
CA SER A 83 -0.55 6.05 -10.43
C SER A 83 -1.18 6.91 -9.33
N VAL A 84 -1.63 6.27 -8.25
CA VAL A 84 -2.10 6.98 -7.04
C VAL A 84 -1.11 6.76 -5.92
N GLN A 85 -0.61 7.82 -5.30
CA GLN A 85 0.26 7.76 -4.14
C GLN A 85 -0.41 8.37 -2.91
N ILE A 86 -0.24 7.75 -1.74
CA ILE A 86 -0.62 8.30 -0.45
C ILE A 86 0.60 8.41 0.46
N SER A 87 0.65 9.45 1.28
CA SER A 87 1.66 9.64 2.34
C SER A 87 1.01 9.47 3.72
N PHE A 88 1.72 8.82 4.63
CA PHE A 88 1.27 8.55 5.99
C PHE A 88 1.92 9.50 7.01
N SER A 89 1.27 9.72 8.16
CA SER A 89 1.83 10.50 9.27
C SER A 89 3.04 9.84 9.93
N GLU A 90 3.11 8.52 9.84
CA GLU A 90 4.13 7.68 10.46
C GLU A 90 4.38 6.41 9.63
N PRO A 91 5.49 5.68 9.89
CA PRO A 91 5.77 4.41 9.24
C PRO A 91 4.63 3.39 9.41
N VAL A 92 4.15 2.83 8.30
CA VAL A 92 3.14 1.77 8.33
C VAL A 92 3.74 0.38 8.09
N SER A 93 3.04 -0.65 8.54
CA SER A 93 3.42 -2.03 8.29
C SER A 93 3.21 -2.36 6.80
N SER A 94 4.30 -2.50 6.04
CA SER A 94 4.19 -2.77 4.59
C SER A 94 3.44 -4.04 4.24
N VAL A 95 3.31 -4.97 5.19
CA VAL A 95 2.57 -6.24 4.98
C VAL A 95 1.06 -6.07 5.04
N THR A 96 0.57 -5.00 5.68
CA THR A 96 -0.86 -4.70 5.78
C THR A 96 -1.34 -3.71 4.71
N VAL A 97 -0.41 -3.08 3.98
CA VAL A 97 -0.75 -2.25 2.82
C VAL A 97 -0.95 -3.13 1.58
N THR A 98 -2.18 -3.56 1.39
CA THR A 98 -2.64 -4.41 0.27
C THR A 98 -3.70 -3.69 -0.58
N PRO A 99 -4.08 -4.22 -1.76
CA PRO A 99 -5.21 -3.69 -2.54
C PRO A 99 -6.57 -3.72 -1.84
N SER A 100 -6.74 -4.43 -0.72
CA SER A 100 -7.95 -4.39 0.10
C SER A 100 -7.95 -3.20 1.07
N GLY A 101 -6.77 -2.84 1.59
CA GLY A 101 -6.56 -1.70 2.50
C GLY A 101 -6.34 -0.36 1.80
N PHE A 102 -5.62 -0.33 0.67
CA PHE A 102 -5.41 0.82 -0.21
C PHE A 102 -5.96 0.53 -1.60
N ARG A 103 -7.10 1.14 -1.91
CA ARG A 103 -7.91 0.80 -3.08
C ARG A 103 -8.36 2.03 -3.86
N VAL A 104 -8.54 1.83 -5.16
CA VAL A 104 -9.12 2.82 -6.07
C VAL A 104 -10.37 2.21 -6.69
N LEU A 105 -11.44 2.99 -6.80
CA LEU A 105 -12.72 2.54 -7.32
C LEU A 105 -13.37 3.56 -8.23
N HIS A 106 -14.07 3.06 -9.24
CA HIS A 106 -14.86 3.88 -10.14
C HIS A 106 -16.04 4.47 -9.36
N GLU A 107 -16.14 5.81 -9.29
CA GLU A 107 -17.04 6.46 -8.33
C GLU A 107 -18.52 6.17 -8.63
N ALA A 108 -18.91 6.13 -9.91
CA ALA A 108 -20.31 5.93 -10.29
C ALA A 108 -20.81 4.49 -10.15
N THR A 109 -19.92 3.50 -10.19
CA THR A 109 -20.29 2.07 -10.18
C THR A 109 -19.88 1.35 -8.90
N GLY A 110 -18.96 1.94 -8.11
CA GLY A 110 -18.35 1.30 -6.95
C GLY A 110 -17.39 0.17 -7.30
N GLN A 111 -17.09 -0.04 -8.59
CA GLN A 111 -16.19 -1.11 -9.03
C GLN A 111 -14.75 -0.82 -8.59
N LEU A 112 -14.14 -1.78 -7.90
CA LEU A 112 -12.72 -1.73 -7.57
C LEU A 112 -11.86 -1.88 -8.83
N LEU A 113 -10.76 -1.12 -8.87
CA LEU A 113 -9.75 -1.28 -9.90
C LEU A 113 -8.74 -2.33 -9.43
N GLU A 114 -8.48 -3.29 -10.31
CA GLU A 114 -7.37 -4.23 -10.14
C GLU A 114 -6.05 -3.48 -10.30
N GLY A 115 -5.08 -3.80 -9.44
CA GLY A 115 -3.80 -3.12 -9.44
C GLY A 115 -2.83 -3.70 -8.42
N THR A 116 -1.65 -3.09 -8.39
CA THR A 116 -0.58 -3.45 -7.46
C THR A 116 -0.33 -2.31 -6.49
N VAL A 117 0.07 -2.64 -5.27
CA VAL A 117 0.48 -1.65 -4.26
C VAL A 117 1.94 -1.88 -3.91
N ALA A 118 2.71 -0.80 -3.92
CA ALA A 118 4.11 -0.78 -3.50
C ALA A 118 4.30 0.23 -2.36
N VAL A 119 4.94 -0.19 -1.28
CA VAL A 119 5.28 0.68 -0.14
C VAL A 119 6.72 1.16 -0.30
N ALA A 120 6.96 2.44 -0.04
CA ALA A 120 8.29 3.03 -0.09
C ALA A 120 9.20 2.46 1.01
N ALA A 121 10.52 2.53 0.79
CA ALA A 121 11.51 1.96 1.71
C ALA A 121 11.53 2.61 3.10
N ASP A 122 11.00 3.83 3.24
CA ASP A 122 10.84 4.53 4.51
C ASP A 122 9.52 4.21 5.22
N PHE A 123 8.68 3.36 4.61
CA PHE A 123 7.36 2.95 5.08
C PHE A 123 6.35 4.10 5.26
N ARG A 124 6.62 5.29 4.71
CA ARG A 124 5.78 6.48 4.90
C ARG A 124 4.95 6.83 3.68
N SER A 125 5.06 6.08 2.59
CA SER A 125 4.17 6.23 1.45
C SER A 125 3.87 4.90 0.76
N ALA A 126 2.72 4.84 0.08
CA ALA A 126 2.32 3.72 -0.74
C ALA A 126 1.82 4.21 -2.10
N THR A 127 2.13 3.46 -3.16
CA THR A 127 1.72 3.74 -4.53
C THR A 127 0.86 2.61 -5.06
N PHE A 128 -0.35 2.91 -5.50
CA PHE A 128 -1.24 2.03 -6.24
C PHE A 128 -1.07 2.27 -7.73
N ARG A 129 -0.78 1.20 -8.48
CA ARG A 129 -0.70 1.21 -9.94
C ARG A 129 -1.83 0.36 -10.52
N PRO A 130 -2.83 0.96 -11.22
CA PRO A 130 -3.90 0.20 -11.85
C PRO A 130 -3.34 -0.70 -12.95
N ALA A 131 -3.83 -1.94 -13.04
CA ALA A 131 -3.35 -2.90 -14.03
C ALA A 131 -3.74 -2.52 -15.47
N GLY A 132 -4.93 -1.93 -15.63
CA GLY A 132 -5.48 -1.50 -16.93
C GLY A 132 -5.45 0.01 -17.18
N GLY A 133 -4.85 0.80 -16.28
CA GLY A 133 -4.98 2.26 -16.30
C GLY A 133 -6.36 2.73 -15.80
N PHE A 134 -6.67 3.99 -16.10
CA PHE A 134 -7.94 4.63 -15.83
C PHE A 134 -8.70 4.92 -17.13
N ASP A 135 -10.04 4.89 -17.07
CA ASP A 135 -10.91 5.30 -18.16
C ASP A 135 -10.85 6.83 -18.34
N PRO A 136 -10.98 7.35 -19.57
CA PRO A 136 -10.98 8.79 -19.84
C PRO A 136 -12.28 9.47 -19.35
N SER A 137 -12.17 10.74 -18.95
CA SER A 137 -13.30 11.55 -18.46
C SER A 137 -14.08 10.91 -17.30
N THR A 138 -13.39 10.14 -16.46
CA THR A 138 -13.97 9.31 -15.42
C THR A 138 -13.53 9.77 -14.04
N ARG A 139 -14.47 9.75 -13.10
CA ARG A 139 -14.20 10.07 -11.69
C ARG A 139 -13.89 8.79 -10.91
N TYR A 140 -12.75 8.81 -10.22
CA TYR A 140 -12.31 7.74 -9.35
C TYR A 140 -12.22 8.21 -7.90
N GLN A 141 -12.48 7.30 -6.99
CA GLN A 141 -12.32 7.49 -5.57
C GLN A 141 -11.17 6.64 -5.05
N VAL A 142 -10.28 7.28 -4.29
CA VAL A 142 -9.16 6.67 -3.58
C VAL A 142 -9.59 6.44 -2.14
N GLN A 143 -9.39 5.23 -1.62
CA GLN A 143 -9.68 4.90 -0.24
C GLN A 143 -8.48 4.21 0.43
N ALA A 144 -8.19 4.61 1.65
CA ALA A 144 -7.29 3.91 2.56
C ALA A 144 -8.02 3.63 3.88
N ASN A 145 -8.04 2.38 4.35
CA ASN A 145 -8.91 1.95 5.44
C ASN A 145 -8.16 1.24 6.58
N SER A 146 -8.92 0.77 7.59
CA SER A 146 -8.41 0.19 8.82
C SER A 146 -7.70 -1.16 8.69
N GLU A 147 -7.68 -1.77 7.49
CA GLU A 147 -6.83 -2.95 7.25
C GLU A 147 -5.34 -2.58 7.26
N ILE A 148 -5.01 -1.33 6.95
CA ILE A 148 -3.65 -0.80 7.08
C ILE A 148 -3.38 -0.50 8.55
N THR A 149 -2.23 -0.96 9.05
CA THR A 149 -1.78 -0.73 10.41
C THR A 149 -0.39 -0.10 10.44
N ASP A 150 -0.07 0.60 11.52
CA ASP A 150 1.32 0.94 11.83
C ASP A 150 2.12 -0.30 12.31
N LEU A 151 3.36 -0.06 12.75
CA LEU A 151 4.26 -1.09 13.31
C LEU A 151 3.87 -1.51 14.74
N ALA A 152 3.03 -0.74 15.43
CA ALA A 152 2.52 -1.05 16.76
C ALA A 152 1.17 -1.78 16.73
N GLY A 153 0.54 -1.91 15.55
CA GLY A 153 -0.73 -2.57 15.34
C GLY A 153 -1.94 -1.63 15.37
N GLN A 154 -1.76 -0.32 15.44
CA GLN A 154 -2.86 0.64 15.39
C GLN A 154 -3.38 0.78 13.96
N THR A 155 -4.70 0.77 13.80
CA THR A 155 -5.33 0.84 12.47
C THR A 155 -5.34 2.26 11.93
N LEU A 156 -5.20 2.39 10.60
CA LEU A 156 -5.30 3.65 9.88
C LEU A 156 -6.67 4.32 10.05
N SER A 157 -6.67 5.64 10.23
CA SER A 157 -7.88 6.45 10.10
C SER A 157 -8.40 6.38 8.67
N PHE A 158 -9.69 6.05 8.50
CA PHE A 158 -10.28 5.97 7.17
C PHE A 158 -10.07 7.27 6.41
N PHE A 159 -9.59 7.15 5.18
CA PHE A 159 -9.29 8.26 4.29
C PHE A 159 -10.01 8.05 2.96
N VAL A 160 -10.52 9.14 2.39
CA VAL A 160 -11.12 9.17 1.06
C VAL A 160 -10.74 10.44 0.32
N ALA A 161 -10.42 10.30 -0.96
CA ALA A 161 -10.22 11.39 -1.90
C ALA A 161 -10.78 11.00 -3.28
N SER A 162 -10.95 11.96 -4.18
CA SER A 162 -11.37 11.68 -5.55
C SER A 162 -10.57 12.47 -6.56
N PHE A 163 -10.53 12.01 -7.80
CA PHE A 163 -9.97 12.76 -8.94
C PHE A 163 -10.71 12.39 -10.23
N THR A 164 -10.55 13.22 -11.26
CA THR A 164 -11.14 13.03 -12.58
C THR A 164 -10.05 12.96 -13.64
N THR A 165 -10.08 11.92 -14.47
CA THR A 165 -9.16 11.76 -15.59
C THR A 165 -9.44 12.75 -16.71
N ALA A 166 -8.41 13.04 -17.50
CA ALA A 166 -8.56 13.80 -18.73
C ALA A 166 -9.48 13.06 -19.71
N ALA A 167 -10.12 13.83 -20.61
CA ALA A 167 -10.53 13.25 -21.88
C ALA A 167 -9.25 12.71 -22.53
N GLY A 168 -9.18 11.42 -22.84
CA GLY A 168 -7.98 10.80 -23.42
C GLY A 168 -7.51 11.51 -24.69
N THR A 169 -6.44 11.02 -25.33
CA THR A 169 -5.98 11.62 -26.59
C THR A 169 -7.10 11.68 -27.62
N ASP A 170 -7.37 12.87 -28.16
CA ASP A 170 -8.24 13.04 -29.31
C ASP A 170 -7.68 12.21 -30.48
N SER A 171 -8.49 11.28 -30.96
CA SER A 171 -8.16 10.37 -32.06
C SER A 171 -9.00 10.64 -33.31
N GLU A 172 -9.87 11.66 -33.28
CA GLU A 172 -10.58 12.09 -34.47
C GLU A 172 -9.63 12.87 -35.39
N ARG A 173 -9.43 12.34 -36.59
CA ARG A 173 -8.74 13.07 -37.65
C ARG A 173 -9.69 14.13 -38.20
N PRO A 174 -9.24 15.37 -38.43
CA PRO A 174 -10.08 16.36 -39.08
C PRO A 174 -10.56 15.85 -40.45
N SER A 175 -11.86 15.96 -40.71
CA SER A 175 -12.45 15.69 -42.02
C SER A 175 -12.84 17.01 -42.70
N VAL A 176 -12.59 17.10 -44.00
CA VAL A 176 -13.00 18.25 -44.80
C VAL A 176 -14.50 18.13 -45.07
N VAL A 177 -15.30 19.00 -44.45
CA VAL A 177 -16.78 18.96 -44.56
C VAL A 177 -17.26 19.60 -45.86
N ALA A 178 -16.48 20.51 -46.46
CA ALA A 178 -16.72 21.07 -47.78
C ALA A 178 -15.45 21.70 -48.36
N VAL A 179 -15.34 21.72 -49.69
CA VAL A 179 -14.39 22.54 -50.46
C VAL A 179 -15.20 23.29 -51.50
N SER A 180 -15.06 24.61 -51.59
CA SER A 180 -15.67 25.44 -52.63
C SER A 180 -14.58 25.98 -53.55
N PRO A 181 -14.69 25.80 -54.86
CA PRO A 181 -13.89 26.58 -55.81
C PRO A 181 -14.42 28.02 -55.94
N ASP A 182 -13.52 28.93 -56.33
CA ASP A 182 -13.85 30.29 -56.80
C ASP A 182 -14.29 30.29 -58.27
#